data_AF-A0A6P0K0J9-F1
#
_entry.id   AF-A0A6P0K0J9-F1
#
_cell.length_a   1.000
_cell.length_b   1.000
_cell.length_c   1.000
_cell.angle_alpha   90.00
_cell.angle_beta   90.00
_cell.angle_gamma   90.00
#
_symmetry.space_group_name_H-M   'P 1'
#
loop_
_entity.id
_entity.type
_entity.pdbx_description
1 polymer ?
#
loop_
_entity_poly.entity_id
_entity_poly.type
_entity_poly.pdbx_seq_one_letter_code
_entity_poly.pdbx_strand_id
1 'polypeptide(L)'
;QQVLDNLGRTDIKRDRTLLAIAQGSPGEAILAQDHLQTIPEKLLQRLLIPPKTPLDALQLAKELDKTLDTEVQLWLIDYLQYRYWHNQQEGQLEASFVRQLEQAKKNLLAYAQPRLVWECTLLNLYAGDR
;
A
#
# COMPACT_ATOMS: atom_id res chain seq x y z
N GLN A 1 11.24 -24.64 4.66
CA GLN A 1 11.56 -23.31 5.21
C GLN A 1 13.08 -23.11 5.22
N GLN A 2 13.73 -23.17 4.05
CA GLN A 2 15.20 -23.28 3.93
C GLN A 2 15.81 -22.37 2.84
N VAL A 3 14.98 -21.73 2.00
CA VAL A 3 15.47 -20.94 0.85
C VAL A 3 15.81 -19.49 1.23
N LEU A 4 15.09 -18.90 2.20
CA LEU A 4 15.35 -17.53 2.68
C LEU A 4 16.67 -17.40 3.46
N ASP A 5 17.08 -18.47 4.15
CA ASP A 5 18.33 -18.48 4.93
C ASP A 5 19.58 -18.55 4.04
N ASN A 6 19.48 -19.15 2.85
CA ASN A 6 20.61 -19.26 1.91
C ASN A 6 20.89 -17.97 1.13
N LEU A 7 20.01 -16.95 1.19
CA LEU A 7 20.17 -15.67 0.51
C LEU A 7 20.63 -14.53 1.44
N GLY A 8 20.86 -14.80 2.74
CA GLY A 8 21.28 -13.77 3.70
C GLY A 8 20.23 -12.70 4.02
N ARG A 9 18.99 -12.84 3.54
CA ARG A 9 17.90 -11.87 3.66
C ARG A 9 17.09 -12.09 4.94
N THR A 10 17.73 -11.81 6.07
CA THR A 10 17.13 -11.92 7.43
C THR A 10 16.12 -10.81 7.75
N ASP A 11 16.05 -9.78 6.91
CA ASP A 11 15.15 -8.63 6.96
C ASP A 11 13.71 -8.97 6.56
N ILE A 12 13.52 -9.88 5.59
CA ILE A 12 12.18 -10.37 5.16
C ILE A 12 11.43 -11.04 6.32
N LYS A 13 12.14 -11.66 7.27
CA LYS A 13 11.52 -12.30 8.45
C LYS A 13 10.92 -11.29 9.45
N ARG A 14 11.29 -10.00 9.38
CA ARG A 14 10.85 -8.99 10.36
C ARG A 14 9.59 -8.24 9.97
N ASP A 15 9.29 -8.11 8.68
CA ASP A 15 8.03 -7.50 8.23
C ASP A 15 6.96 -8.57 7.94
N ARG A 16 6.06 -8.78 8.91
CA ARG A 16 4.93 -9.70 8.78
C ARG A 16 4.03 -9.35 7.58
N THR A 17 4.03 -8.09 7.14
CA THR A 17 3.26 -7.63 5.98
C THR A 17 3.78 -8.26 4.69
N LEU A 18 5.10 -8.26 4.47
CA LEU A 18 5.72 -8.85 3.29
C LEU A 18 5.44 -10.35 3.19
N LEU A 19 5.54 -11.05 4.33
CA LEU A 19 5.23 -12.49 4.40
C LEU A 19 3.75 -12.78 4.15
N ALA A 20 2.85 -11.91 4.63
CA ALA A 20 1.42 -12.07 4.42
C ALA A 20 1.02 -11.86 2.96
N ILE A 21 1.56 -10.83 2.31
CA ILE A 21 1.31 -10.55 0.88
C ILE A 21 1.86 -11.67 0.01
N ALA A 22 3.04 -12.19 0.35
CA ALA A 22 3.67 -13.28 -0.38
C ALA A 22 2.96 -14.65 -0.26
N GLN A 23 1.95 -14.77 0.62
CA GLN A 23 1.17 -15.99 0.86
C GLN A 23 2.03 -17.26 1.06
N GLY A 24 3.22 -17.11 1.65
CA GLY A 24 4.16 -18.22 1.89
C GLY A 24 5.04 -18.63 0.71
N SER A 25 4.96 -17.95 -0.44
CA SER A 25 5.87 -18.14 -1.58
C SER A 25 7.16 -17.32 -1.39
N PRO A 26 8.35 -17.95 -1.38
CA PRO A 26 9.62 -17.23 -1.29
C PRO A 26 9.88 -16.29 -2.48
N GLY A 27 9.40 -16.64 -3.68
CA GLY A 27 9.54 -15.79 -4.86
C GLY A 27 8.73 -14.50 -4.75
N GLU A 28 7.47 -14.62 -4.33
CA GLU A 28 6.59 -13.47 -4.09
C GLU A 28 7.12 -12.58 -2.95
N ALA A 29 7.77 -13.16 -1.94
CA ALA A 29 8.39 -12.40 -0.86
C ALA A 29 9.58 -11.56 -1.35
N ILE A 30 10.35 -12.08 -2.31
CA ILE A 30 11.46 -11.34 -2.93
C ILE A 30 10.90 -10.20 -3.79
N LEU A 31 9.89 -10.47 -4.64
CA LEU A 31 9.24 -9.43 -5.44
C LEU A 31 8.62 -8.34 -4.56
N ALA A 32 7.94 -8.72 -3.49
CA ALA A 32 7.38 -7.78 -2.53
C ALA A 32 8.46 -6.91 -1.85
N GLN A 33 9.62 -7.49 -1.54
CA GLN A 33 10.74 -6.74 -1.01
C GLN A 33 11.32 -5.77 -2.05
N ASP A 34 11.49 -6.22 -3.29
CA ASP A 34 12.01 -5.39 -4.38
C ASP A 34 11.05 -4.20 -4.65
N HIS A 35 9.73 -4.43 -4.71
CA HIS A 35 8.74 -3.35 -4.78
C HIS A 35 8.86 -2.40 -3.60
N LEU A 36 8.94 -2.89 -2.36
CA LEU A 36 9.06 -2.04 -1.17
C LEU A 36 10.31 -1.14 -1.25
N GLN A 37 11.44 -1.64 -1.76
CA GLN A 37 12.67 -0.87 -1.92
C GLN A 37 12.57 0.23 -2.99
N THR A 38 11.66 0.12 -3.95
CA THR A 38 11.41 1.18 -4.95
C THR A 38 10.61 2.35 -4.40
N ILE A 39 9.85 2.13 -3.32
CA ILE A 39 9.01 3.16 -2.72
C ILE A 39 9.85 4.00 -1.75
N PRO A 40 9.94 5.33 -1.92
CA PRO A 40 10.63 6.17 -0.95
C PRO A 40 10.01 6.05 0.44
N GLU A 41 10.84 5.78 1.45
CA GLU A 41 10.39 5.58 2.84
C GLU A 41 9.47 6.71 3.34
N LYS A 42 9.81 7.97 3.02
CA LYS A 42 9.00 9.13 3.40
C LYS A 42 7.60 9.11 2.77
N LEU A 43 7.48 8.65 1.52
CA LEU A 43 6.19 8.51 0.84
C LEU A 43 5.38 7.39 1.50
N LEU A 44 6.01 6.24 1.73
CA LEU A 44 5.37 5.10 2.40
C LEU A 44 4.83 5.47 3.78
N GLN A 45 5.65 6.11 4.62
CA GLN A 45 5.24 6.53 5.97
C GLN A 45 4.04 7.49 5.96
N ARG A 46 3.95 8.37 4.96
CA ARG A 46 2.79 9.26 4.82
C ARG A 46 1.53 8.52 4.37
N LEU A 47 1.66 7.45 3.58
CA LEU A 47 0.52 6.66 3.11
C LEU A 47 0.01 5.66 4.15
N LEU A 48 0.80 5.33 5.17
CA LEU A 48 0.39 4.51 6.30
C LEU A 48 -0.63 5.19 7.22
N ILE A 49 -0.83 6.49 7.06
CA ILE A 49 -1.76 7.29 7.83
C ILE A 49 -2.74 7.96 6.84
N PRO A 50 -4.05 7.94 7.10
CA PRO A 50 -5.01 8.66 6.26
C PRO A 50 -4.65 10.16 6.16
N PRO A 51 -4.81 10.78 4.98
CA PRO A 51 -4.53 12.19 4.81
C PRO A 51 -5.44 13.05 5.69
N LYS A 52 -4.90 14.12 6.27
CA LYS A 52 -5.62 14.99 7.23
C LYS A 52 -6.30 16.19 6.59
N THR A 53 -6.01 16.47 5.31
CA THR A 53 -6.61 17.56 4.56
C THR A 53 -6.80 17.18 3.10
N PRO A 54 -7.75 17.79 2.38
CA PRO A 54 -7.90 17.55 0.95
C PRO A 54 -6.64 17.90 0.14
N LEU A 55 -5.94 18.98 0.54
CA LEU A 55 -4.70 19.38 -0.13
C LEU A 55 -3.61 18.32 0.02
N ASP A 56 -3.44 17.75 1.22
CA ASP A 56 -2.47 16.69 1.47
C ASP A 56 -2.80 15.42 0.67
N ALA A 57 -4.09 15.05 0.60
CA ALA A 57 -4.56 13.94 -0.25
C ALA A 57 -4.17 14.13 -1.72
N LEU A 58 -4.41 15.32 -2.29
CA LEU A 58 -4.07 15.63 -3.69
C LEU A 58 -2.55 15.68 -3.92
N GLN A 59 -1.78 16.20 -2.96
CA GLN A 59 -0.33 16.23 -3.04
C GLN A 59 0.26 14.81 -3.00
N LEU A 60 -0.24 13.96 -2.10
CA LEU A 60 0.15 12.55 -2.00
C LEU A 60 -0.15 11.79 -3.29
N ALA A 61 -1.36 11.93 -3.83
CA ALA A 61 -1.74 11.26 -5.09
C ALA A 61 -0.80 11.65 -6.24
N LYS A 62 -0.48 12.94 -6.35
CA LYS A 62 0.44 13.46 -7.38
C LYS A 62 1.87 12.95 -7.18
N GLU A 63 2.35 12.88 -5.94
CA GLU A 63 3.69 12.36 -5.62
C GLU A 63 3.77 10.88 -5.95
N LEU A 64 2.78 10.10 -5.55
CA LEU A 64 2.67 8.67 -5.80
C LEU A 64 2.66 8.36 -7.30
N ASP A 65 1.78 9.00 -8.08
CA ASP A 65 1.67 8.81 -9.54
C ASP A 65 2.96 9.14 -10.29
N LYS A 66 3.74 10.11 -9.80
CA LYS A 66 5.02 10.50 -10.40
C LYS A 66 6.17 9.59 -10.02
N THR A 67 6.08 8.93 -8.86
CA THR A 67 7.21 8.20 -8.27
C THR A 67 7.13 6.72 -8.57
N LEU A 68 5.93 6.16 -8.63
CA LEU A 68 5.70 4.72 -8.71
C LEU A 68 5.06 4.38 -10.06
N ASP A 69 5.54 3.31 -10.69
CA ASP A 69 4.84 2.72 -11.83
C ASP A 69 3.56 2.00 -11.38
N THR A 70 2.70 1.67 -12.34
CA THR A 70 1.39 1.05 -12.05
C THR A 70 1.52 -0.30 -11.33
N GLU A 71 2.57 -1.07 -11.60
CA GLU A 71 2.79 -2.38 -10.96
C GLU A 71 3.07 -2.20 -9.47
N VAL A 72 4.00 -1.31 -9.12
CA VAL A 72 4.31 -0.96 -7.73
C VAL A 72 3.11 -0.31 -7.05
N GLN A 73 2.30 0.47 -7.77
CA GLN A 73 1.07 1.05 -7.21
C GLN A 73 0.03 -0.02 -6.84
N LEU A 74 -0.16 -1.05 -7.69
CA LEU A 74 -1.07 -2.16 -7.40
C LEU A 74 -0.59 -2.95 -6.18
N TRP A 75 0.72 -3.23 -6.11
CA TRP A 75 1.32 -3.89 -4.96
C TRP A 75 1.18 -3.06 -3.67
N LEU A 76 1.40 -1.76 -3.76
CA LEU A 76 1.23 -0.83 -2.64
C LEU A 76 -0.20 -0.82 -2.11
N ILE A 77 -1.22 -0.99 -2.98
CA ILE A 77 -2.60 -1.11 -2.51
C ILE A 77 -2.77 -2.33 -1.61
N ASP A 78 -2.24 -3.49 -2.02
CA ASP A 78 -2.31 -4.71 -1.20
C ASP A 78 -1.58 -4.53 0.14
N TYR A 79 -0.45 -3.84 0.11
CA TYR A 79 0.29 -3.46 1.31
C TYR A 79 -0.54 -2.57 2.24
N LEU A 80 -1.13 -1.50 1.73
CA LEU A 80 -1.96 -0.58 2.52
C LEU A 80 -3.23 -1.27 3.04
N GLN A 81 -3.85 -2.16 2.26
CA GLN A 81 -5.02 -2.93 2.70
C GLN A 81 -4.68 -3.80 3.92
N TYR A 82 -3.56 -4.51 3.89
CA TYR A 82 -3.11 -5.31 5.03
C TYR A 82 -2.86 -4.46 6.28
N ARG A 83 -2.15 -3.33 6.12
CA ARG A 83 -1.84 -2.42 7.23
C ARG A 83 -3.09 -1.78 7.82
N TYR A 84 -4.01 -1.32 6.98
CA TYR A 84 -5.25 -0.70 7.42
C TYR A 84 -6.20 -1.71 8.07
N TRP A 85 -6.22 -2.95 7.59
CA TRP A 85 -6.99 -4.02 8.23
C TRP A 85 -6.51 -4.29 9.66
N HIS A 86 -5.20 -4.32 9.91
CA HIS A 86 -4.66 -4.46 11.28
C HIS A 86 -5.08 -3.29 12.17
N ASN A 87 -4.89 -2.05 11.70
CA ASN A 87 -5.29 -0.86 12.45
C ASN A 87 -6.81 -0.83 12.74
N GLN A 88 -7.63 -1.36 11.81
CA GLN A 88 -9.08 -1.51 12.00
C GLN A 88 -9.40 -2.49 13.14
N GLN A 89 -8.69 -3.63 13.23
CA GLN A 89 -8.87 -4.58 14.35
C GLN A 89 -8.53 -3.95 15.70
N GLU A 90 -7.60 -2.99 15.71
CA GLU A 90 -7.22 -2.21 16.89
C GLU A 90 -8.16 -1.02 17.17
N GLY A 91 -9.22 -0.84 16.36
CA GLY A 91 -10.19 0.25 16.49
C GLY A 91 -9.66 1.64 16.09
N GLN A 92 -8.54 1.70 15.37
CA GLN A 92 -7.88 2.95 14.99
C GLN A 92 -8.34 3.49 13.63
N LEU A 93 -8.95 2.65 12.78
CA LEU A 93 -9.41 3.02 11.44
C LEU A 93 -10.79 2.43 11.13
N GLU A 94 -11.52 3.13 10.27
CA GLU A 94 -12.83 2.72 9.79
C GLU A 94 -12.76 1.54 8.81
N ALA A 95 -13.76 0.64 8.90
CA ALA A 95 -13.88 -0.52 8.00
C ALA A 95 -14.06 -0.14 6.52
N SER A 96 -14.47 1.10 6.25
CA SER A 96 -14.65 1.62 4.91
C SER A 96 -13.32 1.82 4.17
N PHE A 97 -12.19 1.96 4.88
CA PHE A 97 -10.92 2.34 4.25
C PHE A 97 -10.35 1.23 3.39
N VAL A 98 -10.38 -0.02 3.89
CA VAL A 98 -9.98 -1.20 3.12
C VAL A 98 -10.84 -1.35 1.85
N ARG A 99 -12.15 -1.03 1.94
CA ARG A 99 -13.05 -1.07 0.77
C ARG A 99 -12.71 0.01 -0.27
N GLN A 100 -12.31 1.20 0.17
CA GLN A 100 -11.89 2.25 -0.75
C GLN A 100 -10.59 1.89 -1.48
N LEU A 101 -9.63 1.27 -0.78
CA LEU A 101 -8.42 0.73 -1.40
C LEU A 101 -8.72 -0.40 -2.39
N GLU A 102 -9.66 -1.29 -2.08
CA GLU A 102 -10.11 -2.33 -3.01
C GLU A 102 -10.72 -1.74 -4.29
N GLN A 103 -11.51 -0.67 -4.16
CA GLN A 103 -12.04 0.04 -5.32
C GLN A 103 -10.92 0.70 -6.14
N ALA A 104 -9.89 1.24 -5.48
CA ALA A 104 -8.72 1.80 -6.15
C ALA A 104 -8.03 0.74 -7.02
N LYS A 105 -7.82 -0.47 -6.48
CA LYS A 105 -7.21 -1.60 -7.19
C LYS A 105 -7.99 -1.94 -8.46
N LYS A 106 -9.31 -2.07 -8.34
CA LYS A 106 -10.20 -2.34 -9.49
C LYS A 106 -10.11 -1.26 -10.56
N ASN A 107 -10.05 0.00 -10.16
CA ASN A 107 -9.95 1.12 -11.11
C ASN A 107 -8.60 1.12 -11.84
N LEU A 108 -7.48 0.88 -11.14
CA LEU A 108 -6.17 0.76 -11.77
C LEU A 108 -6.10 -0.42 -12.74
N LEU A 109 -6.65 -1.58 -12.36
CA LEU A 109 -6.74 -2.76 -13.23
C LEU A 109 -7.67 -2.52 -14.44
N ALA A 110 -8.64 -1.62 -14.32
CA ALA A 110 -9.49 -1.16 -15.41
C ALA A 110 -8.83 -0.06 -16.27
N TYR A 111 -7.54 0.18 -16.13
CA TYR A 111 -6.75 1.18 -16.87
C TYR A 111 -7.25 2.62 -16.68
N ALA A 112 -7.91 2.92 -15.57
CA ALA A 112 -8.21 4.30 -15.21
C ALA A 112 -6.90 5.07 -14.95
N GLN A 113 -6.90 6.38 -15.21
CA GLN A 113 -5.73 7.21 -15.00
C GLN A 113 -5.26 7.13 -13.53
N PRO A 114 -4.02 6.65 -13.25
CA PRO A 114 -3.60 6.34 -11.89
C PRO A 114 -3.69 7.53 -10.94
N ARG A 115 -3.22 8.71 -11.38
CA ARG A 115 -3.40 9.97 -10.64
C ARG A 115 -4.82 10.21 -10.14
N LEU A 116 -5.81 10.07 -11.02
CA LEU A 116 -7.21 10.35 -10.66
C LEU A 116 -7.75 9.30 -9.68
N VAL A 117 -7.35 8.04 -9.85
CA VAL A 117 -7.71 6.97 -8.91
C VAL A 117 -7.21 7.31 -7.51
N TRP A 118 -5.95 7.69 -7.38
CA TRP A 118 -5.37 8.05 -6.09
C TRP A 118 -5.93 9.35 -5.50
N GLU A 119 -6.20 10.37 -6.31
CA GLU A 119 -6.84 11.60 -5.85
C GLU A 119 -8.22 11.29 -5.23
N CYS A 120 -9.07 10.52 -5.93
CA CYS A 120 -10.38 10.10 -5.43
C CYS A 120 -10.28 9.22 -4.18
N THR A 121 -9.39 8.21 -4.19
CA THR A 121 -9.23 7.29 -3.05
C THR A 121 -8.76 8.03 -1.80
N LEU A 122 -7.72 8.86 -1.90
CA LEU A 122 -7.17 9.58 -0.75
C LEU A 122 -8.15 10.64 -0.21
N LEU A 123 -8.92 11.29 -1.08
CA LEU A 123 -10.00 12.21 -0.65
C LEU A 123 -11.12 11.47 0.10
N ASN A 124 -11.50 10.28 -0.34
CA ASN A 124 -12.51 9.47 0.34
C ASN A 124 -11.99 8.94 1.69
N LEU A 125 -10.69 8.64 1.81
CA LEU A 125 -10.08 8.21 3.07
C LEU A 125 -10.07 9.37 4.07
N TYR A 126 -9.77 10.58 3.61
CA TYR A 126 -9.90 11.79 4.43
C TYR A 126 -11.35 12.01 4.91
N ALA A 127 -12.32 11.87 4.01
CA ALA A 127 -13.72 12.14 4.32
C ALA A 127 -14.33 11.12 5.30
N GLY A 128 -13.85 9.87 5.26
CA GLY A 128 -14.33 8.80 6.14
C GLY A 128 -13.72 8.79 7.54
N ASP A 129 -12.74 9.65 7.84
CA ASP A 129 -12.17 9.86 9.19
C ASP A 129 -12.98 10.89 10.04
N ARG A 130 -14.14 11.34 9.53
CA ARG A 130 -15.05 12.32 10.16
C ARG A 130 -16.36 11.66 10.57
#